data_AF-A0A9Q4APB1-F1
#
_entry.id   AF-A0A9Q4APB1-F1
#
_cell.length_a   1.000
_cell.length_b   1.000
_cell.length_c   1.000
_cell.angle_alpha   90.00
_cell.angle_beta   90.00
_cell.angle_gamma   90.00
#
_symmetry.space_group_name_H-M   'P 1'
#
loop_
_entity.id
_entity.type
_entity.pdbx_description
1 polymer ?
#
loop_
_entity_poly.entity_id
_entity_poly.type
_entity_poly.pdbx_seq_one_letter_code
_entity_poly.pdbx_strand_id
1 'polypeptide(L)'
;MTFKEMMAGVQLLGVVAIGGWLGWDALNGGATGTTAEVATKLLWAVGGMIGFNIFGTIIGAILVSIAQGAELRDEPADERDHAVAARSLRNSGIATSILAALALIPLALGVDANLAIYALFVAPVVGGTINALSELYYYRTM
;
A
#
# COMPACT_ATOMS: atom_id res chain seq x y z
N MET A 1 2.14 -1.01 21.24
CA MET A 1 1.95 -0.70 19.81
C MET A 1 1.60 0.77 19.73
N THR A 2 2.45 1.56 19.11
CA THR A 2 2.20 3.01 18.95
C THR A 2 1.14 3.26 17.89
N PHE A 3 0.57 4.48 17.86
CA PHE A 3 -0.37 4.88 16.80
C PHE A 3 0.24 4.69 15.40
N LYS A 4 1.53 5.01 15.23
CA LYS A 4 2.24 4.92 13.95
C LYS A 4 2.48 3.47 13.51
N GLU A 5 2.80 2.58 14.45
CA GLU A 5 2.87 1.13 14.18
C GLU A 5 1.50 0.56 13.80
N MET A 6 0.42 1.02 14.44
CA MET A 6 -0.95 0.63 14.09
C MET A 6 -1.31 1.06 12.67
N MET A 7 -1.01 2.32 12.32
CA MET A 7 -1.25 2.85 10.97
C MET A 7 -0.55 2.02 9.90
N ALA A 8 0.75 1.74 10.09
CA ALA A 8 1.50 0.89 9.18
C ALA A 8 0.91 -0.54 9.11
N GLY A 9 0.45 -1.09 10.25
CA GLY A 9 -0.25 -2.38 10.28
C GLY A 9 -1.55 -2.39 9.48
N VAL A 10 -2.40 -1.36 9.63
CA VAL A 10 -3.64 -1.20 8.87
C VAL A 10 -3.34 -1.09 7.37
N GLN A 11 -2.30 -0.35 6.99
CA GLN A 11 -1.91 -0.20 5.60
C GLN A 11 -1.48 -1.55 4.98
N LEU A 12 -0.69 -2.35 5.71
CA LEU A 12 -0.30 -3.69 5.26
C LEU A 12 -1.50 -4.63 5.13
N LEU A 13 -2.43 -4.59 6.09
CA LEU A 13 -3.67 -5.37 6.00
C LEU A 13 -4.50 -4.97 4.78
N GLY A 14 -4.56 -3.68 4.45
CA GLY A 14 -5.25 -3.18 3.27
C GLY A 14 -4.62 -3.67 1.97
N VAL A 15 -3.28 -3.67 1.90
CA VAL A 15 -2.54 -4.26 0.78
C VAL A 15 -2.81 -5.75 0.65
N VAL A 16 -2.78 -6.51 1.75
CA VAL A 16 -3.04 -7.95 1.73
C VAL A 16 -4.48 -8.25 1.28
N ALA A 17 -5.46 -7.50 1.80
CA ALA A 17 -6.87 -7.71 1.47
C ALA A 17 -7.16 -7.37 -0.01
N ILE A 18 -6.82 -6.16 -0.44
CA ILE A 18 -7.16 -5.69 -1.78
C ILE A 18 -6.20 -6.26 -2.83
N GLY A 19 -4.90 -6.32 -2.52
CA GLY A 19 -3.89 -6.92 -3.39
C GLY A 19 -4.07 -8.44 -3.52
N GLY A 20 -4.47 -9.12 -2.44
CA GLY A 20 -4.84 -10.54 -2.49
C GLY A 20 -6.07 -10.80 -3.35
N TRP A 21 -7.10 -9.97 -3.24
CA TRP A 21 -8.27 -10.03 -4.11
C TRP A 21 -7.90 -9.79 -5.59
N LEU A 22 -7.09 -8.76 -5.86
CA LEU A 22 -6.65 -8.42 -7.21
C LEU A 22 -5.76 -9.50 -7.83
N GLY A 23 -4.86 -10.08 -7.03
CA GLY A 23 -4.03 -11.21 -7.44
C GLY A 23 -4.87 -12.45 -7.74
N TRP A 24 -5.88 -12.74 -6.92
CA TRP A 24 -6.83 -13.81 -7.19
C TRP A 24 -7.67 -13.55 -8.46
N ASP A 25 -8.20 -12.34 -8.67
CA ASP A 25 -8.92 -11.96 -9.90
C ASP A 25 -8.03 -12.16 -11.14
N ALA A 26 -6.78 -11.68 -11.08
CA ALA A 26 -5.81 -11.83 -12.17
C ALA A 26 -5.53 -13.31 -12.51
N LEU A 27 -5.38 -14.18 -11.50
CA LEU A 27 -5.17 -15.62 -11.69
C LEU A 27 -6.40 -16.34 -12.27
N ASN A 28 -7.60 -15.80 -12.08
CA ASN A 28 -8.86 -16.36 -12.60
C ASN A 28 -9.29 -15.71 -13.93
N GLY A 29 -8.35 -15.16 -14.70
CA GLY A 29 -8.62 -14.57 -16.02
C GLY A 29 -9.13 -13.13 -15.97
N GLY A 30 -9.09 -12.47 -14.81
CA GLY A 30 -9.56 -11.10 -14.64
C GLY A 30 -8.78 -10.06 -15.45
N ALA A 31 -7.58 -10.41 -15.93
CA ALA A 31 -6.71 -9.55 -16.74
C ALA A 31 -6.97 -9.60 -18.25
N THR A 32 -7.87 -10.46 -18.75
CA THR A 32 -8.09 -10.68 -20.19
C THR A 32 -9.26 -9.87 -20.78
N GLY A 33 -9.68 -8.79 -20.11
CA GLY A 33 -10.77 -7.92 -20.56
C GLY A 33 -10.31 -6.79 -21.50
N THR A 34 -11.26 -5.98 -21.94
CA THR A 34 -10.94 -4.69 -22.59
C THR A 34 -10.19 -3.78 -21.62
N THR A 35 -9.40 -2.85 -22.16
CA THR A 35 -8.66 -1.87 -21.34
C THR A 35 -9.56 -1.07 -20.41
N ALA A 36 -10.80 -0.76 -20.83
CA ALA A 36 -11.77 -0.04 -20.01
C ALA A 36 -12.26 -0.87 -18.80
N GLU A 37 -12.48 -2.18 -18.99
CA GLU A 37 -12.85 -3.09 -17.90
C GLU A 37 -11.73 -3.23 -16.88
N VAL A 38 -10.48 -3.39 -17.36
CA VAL A 38 -9.30 -3.43 -16.50
C VAL A 38 -9.16 -2.14 -15.71
N ALA A 39 -9.24 -0.97 -16.37
CA ALA A 39 -9.17 0.32 -15.70
C ALA A 39 -10.27 0.51 -14.64
N THR A 40 -11.49 0.06 -14.93
CA THR A 40 -12.62 0.12 -13.97
C THR A 40 -12.36 -0.74 -12.75
N LYS A 41 -11.84 -1.96 -12.93
CA LYS A 41 -11.45 -2.83 -11.81
C LYS A 41 -10.36 -2.21 -10.95
N LEU A 42 -9.32 -1.65 -11.57
CA LEU A 42 -8.24 -0.98 -10.86
C LEU A 42 -8.74 0.26 -10.11
N LEU A 43 -9.70 1.01 -10.68
CA LEU A 43 -10.35 2.12 -9.99
C LEU A 43 -11.07 1.65 -8.72
N TRP A 44 -11.81 0.54 -8.79
CA TRP A 44 -12.43 -0.07 -7.61
C TRP A 44 -11.40 -0.56 -6.59
N ALA A 45 -10.26 -1.10 -7.05
CA ALA A 45 -9.17 -1.48 -6.15
C ALA A 45 -8.58 -0.25 -5.42
N VAL A 46 -8.36 0.87 -6.12
CA VAL A 46 -7.93 2.14 -5.47
C VAL A 46 -8.97 2.59 -4.45
N GLY A 47 -10.25 2.66 -4.84
CA GLY A 47 -11.33 3.06 -3.95
C GLY A 47 -11.43 2.15 -2.72
N GLY A 48 -11.28 0.84 -2.92
CA GLY A 48 -11.25 -0.17 -1.86
C GLY A 48 -10.06 0.01 -0.92
N MET A 49 -8.85 0.27 -1.43
CA MET A 49 -7.68 0.55 -0.59
C MET A 49 -7.88 1.81 0.25
N ILE A 50 -8.38 2.90 -0.35
CA ILE A 50 -8.63 4.16 0.37
C ILE A 50 -9.67 3.92 1.48
N GLY A 51 -10.81 3.32 1.12
CA GLY A 51 -11.86 2.99 2.08
C GLY A 51 -11.34 2.10 3.21
N PHE A 52 -10.62 1.02 2.89
CA PHE A 52 -10.04 0.11 3.88
C PHE A 52 -9.10 0.85 4.83
N ASN A 53 -8.21 1.70 4.33
CA ASN A 53 -7.27 2.43 5.19
C ASN A 53 -8.00 3.39 6.13
N ILE A 54 -9.01 4.11 5.64
CA ILE A 54 -9.82 5.02 6.47
C ILE A 54 -10.56 4.24 7.56
N PHE A 55 -11.38 3.27 7.17
CA PHE A 55 -12.19 2.50 8.12
C PHE A 55 -11.33 1.63 9.03
N GLY A 56 -10.28 1.01 8.50
CA GLY A 56 -9.33 0.19 9.25
C GLY A 56 -8.57 1.01 10.29
N THR A 57 -8.22 2.26 9.99
CA THR A 57 -7.60 3.16 10.97
C THR A 57 -8.56 3.50 12.10
N ILE A 58 -9.81 3.85 11.76
CA ILE A 58 -10.84 4.17 12.76
C ILE A 58 -11.10 2.96 13.67
N ILE A 59 -11.36 1.80 13.07
CA ILE A 59 -11.64 0.56 13.80
C ILE A 59 -10.41 0.14 14.63
N GLY A 60 -9.21 0.21 14.04
CA GLY A 60 -7.96 -0.09 14.73
C GLY A 60 -7.76 0.78 15.96
N ALA A 61 -7.96 2.10 15.82
CA ALA A 61 -7.85 3.05 16.93
C ALA A 61 -8.86 2.72 18.05
N ILE A 62 -10.11 2.41 17.71
CA ILE A 62 -11.14 2.01 18.67
C ILE A 62 -10.72 0.73 19.40
N LEU A 63 -10.33 -0.32 18.67
CA LEU A 63 -9.98 -1.61 19.25
C LEU A 63 -8.76 -1.53 20.17
N VAL A 64 -7.72 -0.81 19.76
CA VAL A 64 -6.51 -0.65 20.57
C VAL A 64 -6.79 0.20 21.80
N SER A 65 -7.60 1.24 21.68
CA SER A 65 -8.01 2.06 22.84
C SER A 65 -8.81 1.24 23.85
N ILE A 66 -9.72 0.38 23.39
CA ILE A 66 -10.44 -0.57 24.25
C ILE A 66 -9.46 -1.54 24.94
N ALA A 67 -8.52 -2.10 24.18
CA ALA A 67 -7.57 -3.09 24.70
C ALA A 67 -6.59 -2.50 25.73
N GLN A 68 -6.19 -1.23 25.57
CA GLN A 68 -5.24 -0.55 26.47
C GLN A 68 -5.93 0.18 27.63
N GLY A 69 -7.26 0.42 27.54
CA GLY A 69 -8.00 1.20 28.54
C GLY A 69 -7.60 2.67 28.59
N ALA A 70 -6.91 3.17 27.56
CA ALA A 70 -6.44 4.54 27.42
C ALA A 70 -6.65 5.02 25.99
N GLU A 71 -6.87 6.32 25.83
CA GLU A 71 -7.01 6.93 24.51
C GLU A 71 -5.66 6.94 23.79
N LEU A 72 -5.63 6.37 22.57
CA LEU A 72 -4.50 6.51 21.66
C LEU A 72 -4.36 7.97 21.25
N ARG A 73 -3.43 8.69 21.88
CA ARG A 73 -3.08 10.05 21.47
C ARG A 73 -1.99 9.99 20.40
N ASP A 74 -2.20 10.77 19.34
CA ASP A 74 -1.14 11.07 18.39
C ASP A 74 -0.17 12.05 19.06
N GLU A 75 1.01 11.55 19.41
CA GLU A 75 2.06 12.36 20.01
C GLU A 75 2.71 13.24 18.92
N PRO A 76 3.06 14.51 19.24
CA PRO A 76 3.74 15.37 18.29
C PRO A 76 5.01 14.67 17.79
N ALA A 77 5.21 14.72 16.47
CA ALA A 77 6.33 14.03 15.83
C ALA A 77 7.67 14.49 16.41
N ASP A 78 8.51 13.53 16.79
CA ASP A 78 9.86 13.79 17.26
C ASP A 78 10.88 13.74 16.10
N GLU A 79 12.15 14.05 16.38
CA GLU A 79 13.22 13.98 15.37
C GLU A 79 13.38 12.57 14.79
N ARG A 80 13.12 11.54 15.61
CA ARG A 80 13.19 10.13 15.21
C ARG A 80 12.10 9.79 14.20
N ASP A 81 10.88 10.26 14.40
CA ASP A 81 9.74 10.09 13.50
C ASP A 81 10.02 10.69 12.13
N HIS A 82 10.60 11.88 12.10
CA HIS A 82 11.00 12.52 10.84
C HIS A 82 12.08 11.72 10.12
N ALA A 83 13.07 11.20 10.85
CA ALA A 83 14.12 10.36 10.27
C ALA A 83 13.57 9.03 9.73
N VAL A 84 12.68 8.38 10.48
CA VAL A 84 11.98 7.15 10.08
C VAL A 84 11.17 7.40 8.81
N ALA A 85 10.31 8.41 8.82
CA ALA A 85 9.47 8.76 7.67
C ALA A 85 10.30 9.07 6.42
N ALA A 86 11.37 9.88 6.54
CA ALA A 86 12.22 10.21 5.41
C ALA A 86 12.91 8.97 4.82
N ARG A 87 13.38 8.05 5.66
CA ARG A 87 14.05 6.82 5.22
C ARG A 87 13.07 5.83 4.57
N SER A 88 11.86 5.71 5.14
CA SER A 88 10.79 4.88 4.58
C SER A 88 10.30 5.41 3.23
N LEU A 89 10.08 6.72 3.12
CA LEU A 89 9.71 7.38 1.88
C LEU A 89 10.76 7.18 0.79
N ARG A 90 12.06 7.27 1.14
CA ARG A 90 13.14 7.00 0.20
C ARG A 90 13.08 5.57 -0.35
N ASN A 91 12.91 4.58 0.52
CA ASN A 91 12.81 3.17 0.12
C ASN A 91 11.58 2.92 -0.78
N SER A 92 10.43 3.49 -0.40
CA SER A 92 9.18 3.44 -1.17
C SER A 92 9.33 4.08 -2.55
N GLY A 93 9.93 5.27 -2.61
CA GLY A 93 10.17 6.00 -3.86
C GLY A 93 11.06 5.20 -4.82
N ILE A 94 12.18 4.65 -4.32
CA ILE A 94 13.07 3.80 -5.12
C ILE A 94 12.32 2.59 -5.68
N ALA A 95 11.57 1.89 -4.84
CA ALA A 95 10.83 0.71 -5.28
C ALA A 95 9.75 1.04 -6.32
N THR A 96 8.99 2.11 -6.09
CA THR A 96 7.96 2.58 -7.03
C THR A 96 8.60 2.95 -8.38
N SER A 97 9.70 3.71 -8.38
CA SER A 97 10.38 4.13 -9.59
C SER A 97 10.95 2.94 -10.38
N ILE A 98 11.59 1.98 -9.70
CA ILE A 98 12.12 0.77 -10.34
C ILE A 98 10.99 -0.02 -10.98
N LEU A 99 9.90 -0.28 -10.24
CA LEU A 99 8.78 -1.08 -10.76
C LEU A 99 8.02 -0.37 -11.87
N ALA A 100 7.83 0.95 -11.78
CA ALA A 100 7.24 1.74 -12.84
C ALA A 100 8.09 1.70 -14.11
N ALA A 101 9.43 1.81 -13.99
CA ALA A 101 10.33 1.69 -15.13
C ALA A 101 10.26 0.28 -15.75
N LEU A 102 10.28 -0.77 -14.91
CA LEU A 102 10.14 -2.16 -15.36
C LEU A 102 8.79 -2.44 -16.03
N ALA A 103 7.72 -1.73 -15.64
CA ALA A 103 6.41 -1.84 -16.30
C ALA A 103 6.41 -1.22 -17.71
N LEU A 104 7.19 -0.17 -17.94
CA LEU A 104 7.25 0.52 -19.23
C LEU A 104 8.12 -0.21 -20.27
N ILE A 105 9.13 -0.98 -19.85
CA ILE A 105 10.01 -1.70 -20.78
C ILE A 105 9.22 -2.70 -21.66
N PRO A 106 8.41 -3.63 -21.13
CA PRO A 106 7.60 -4.54 -21.94
C PRO A 106 6.62 -3.79 -22.85
N LEU A 107 5.99 -2.73 -22.34
CA LEU A 107 5.07 -1.91 -23.13
C LEU A 107 5.78 -1.29 -24.34
N ALA A 108 6.98 -0.75 -24.15
CA ALA A 108 7.80 -0.21 -25.24
C ALA A 108 8.23 -1.27 -26.25
N LEU A 109 8.31 -2.53 -25.84
CA LEU A 109 8.59 -3.69 -26.70
C LEU A 109 7.33 -4.26 -27.39
N GLY A 110 6.17 -3.63 -27.22
CA GLY A 110 4.92 -4.05 -27.86
C GLY A 110 4.15 -5.15 -27.12
N VAL A 111 4.47 -5.39 -25.84
CA VAL A 111 3.67 -6.28 -24.98
C VAL A 111 2.29 -5.66 -24.72
N ASP A 112 1.31 -6.52 -24.48
CA ASP A 112 -0.07 -6.16 -24.21
C ASP A 112 -0.23 -5.00 -23.20
N ALA A 113 -1.06 -4.02 -23.58
CA ALA A 113 -1.27 -2.81 -22.80
C ALA A 113 -1.97 -3.05 -21.45
N ASN A 114 -2.80 -4.09 -21.34
CA ASN A 114 -3.47 -4.39 -20.08
C ASN A 114 -2.46 -4.88 -19.03
N LEU A 115 -1.47 -5.68 -19.43
CA LEU A 115 -0.37 -6.08 -18.55
C LEU A 115 0.43 -4.87 -18.05
N ALA A 116 0.71 -3.90 -18.93
CA ALA A 116 1.41 -2.69 -18.55
C ALA A 116 0.61 -1.83 -17.57
N ILE A 117 -0.70 -1.72 -17.75
CA ILE A 117 -1.60 -1.00 -16.83
C ILE A 117 -1.62 -1.65 -15.44
N TYR A 118 -1.71 -2.99 -15.37
CA TYR A 118 -1.58 -3.71 -14.11
C TYR A 118 -0.22 -3.47 -13.45
N ALA A 119 0.87 -3.57 -14.20
CA ALA A 119 2.21 -3.37 -13.67
C ALA A 119 2.42 -1.93 -13.15
N LEU A 120 1.92 -0.92 -13.87
CA LEU A 120 1.95 0.49 -13.44
C LEU A 120 1.08 0.75 -12.21
N PHE A 121 -0.02 0.02 -12.04
CA PHE A 121 -0.83 0.07 -10.83
C PHE A 121 -0.14 -0.61 -9.64
N VAL A 122 0.52 -1.75 -9.86
CA VAL A 122 1.21 -2.51 -8.81
C VAL A 122 2.42 -1.75 -8.28
N ALA A 123 3.12 -0.97 -9.11
CA ALA A 123 4.29 -0.20 -8.71
C ALA A 123 4.08 0.68 -7.45
N PRO A 124 3.10 1.62 -7.40
CA PRO A 124 2.84 2.41 -6.20
C PRO A 124 2.28 1.59 -5.03
N VAL A 125 1.57 0.48 -5.29
CA VAL A 125 1.09 -0.43 -4.22
C VAL A 125 2.28 -1.09 -3.50
N VAL A 126 3.25 -1.59 -4.26
CA VAL A 126 4.48 -2.16 -3.71
C VAL A 126 5.30 -1.08 -3.01
N GLY A 127 5.38 0.13 -3.57
CA GLY A 127 5.99 1.29 -2.92
C GLY A 127 5.39 1.57 -1.54
N GLY A 128 4.07 1.72 -1.47
CA GLY A 128 3.34 1.91 -0.20
C GLY A 128 3.55 0.75 0.78
N THR A 129 3.64 -0.48 0.29
CA THR A 129 3.94 -1.66 1.12
C THR A 129 5.34 -1.57 1.72
N ILE A 130 6.34 -1.21 0.92
CA ILE A 130 7.71 -1.03 1.37
C ILE A 130 7.82 0.15 2.33
N ASN A 131 7.02 1.21 2.15
CA ASN A 131 6.91 2.29 3.11
C ASN A 131 6.48 1.77 4.47
N ALA A 132 5.32 1.10 4.53
CA ALA A 132 4.74 0.60 5.78
C ALA A 132 5.65 -0.44 6.47
N LEU A 133 6.28 -1.33 5.69
CA LEU A 133 7.27 -2.29 6.22
C LEU A 133 8.52 -1.58 6.76
N SER A 134 9.00 -0.56 6.05
CA SER A 134 10.16 0.24 6.49
C SER A 134 9.85 0.99 7.78
N GLU A 135 8.67 1.60 7.90
CA GLU A 135 8.23 2.27 9.12
C GLU A 135 8.19 1.29 10.30
N LEU A 136 7.52 0.14 10.15
CA LEU A 136 7.48 -0.88 11.20
C LEU A 136 8.88 -1.38 11.60
N TYR A 137 9.78 -1.54 10.63
CA TYR A 137 11.14 -1.99 10.90
C TYR A 137 11.95 -0.91 11.63
N TYR A 138 11.94 0.33 11.15
CA TYR A 138 12.73 1.40 11.74
C TYR A 138 12.19 1.85 13.10
N TYR A 139 10.88 1.83 13.33
CA TYR A 139 10.31 2.06 14.67
C TYR A 139 10.75 1.04 15.73
N ARG A 140 11.26 -0.13 15.31
CA ARG A 140 11.77 -1.17 16.21
C ARG A 140 13.29 -1.18 16.34
N THR A 141 14.01 -0.57 15.40
CA THR A 141 15.46 -0.74 15.26
C THR A 141 16.28 0.55 15.41
N MET A 142 15.64 1.71 15.29
CA MET A 142 16.21 3.03 15.57
C MET A 142 15.65 3.56 16.86
#